data_AF-A0A843W6R1-F1
#
_entry.id   AF-A0A843W6R1-F1
#
_cell.length_a   1.000
_cell.length_b   1.000
_cell.length_c   1.000
_cell.angle_alpha   90.00
_cell.angle_beta   90.00
_cell.angle_gamma   90.00
#
_symmetry.space_group_name_H-M   'P 1'
#
loop_
_entity.id
_entity.type
_entity.pdbx_description
1 polymer ?
#
loop_
_entity_poly.entity_id
_entity_poly.type
_entity_poly.pdbx_seq_one_letter_code
_entity_poly.pdbx_strand_id
1 'polypeptide(L)'
;MRPYIFLLSSLLAILPVPTSDGHLARPVGDDHDLVGVHASDHELPCIYIVYVQKPEHLVSAGPEVIEHWHRSFLSSLTLDSGEPHMVASYKVVMSGFAAWLTAEEARAMESEEGFLHARPDHELILQTTHSMEFLGLKPDVWRDAIRGEGAVIAVIDTGINPDHVSFAGNPMPNPPAEWKGWCYFHNTPTCNDKLLGAAMFDEPSQSVYPPYDQNGHGTHVASTIVGLEVDGASIRGLAAGTAAGATPGTYLAAYKGDTEWQVLWSIEQAINSGAHIISMSLGWEPPEGKVPPRYFSDAIAVGGLAVVR
;
A
#
# COMPACT_ATOMS: atom_id res chain seq x y z
N MET A 1 -1.30 -30.98 -14.27
CA MET A 1 -0.49 -29.78 -14.60
C MET A 1 -1.37 -28.57 -14.27
N ARG A 2 -1.22 -28.03 -13.07
CA ARG A 2 -2.00 -26.87 -12.57
C ARG A 2 -1.06 -25.66 -12.55
N PRO A 3 -1.45 -24.50 -13.09
CA PRO A 3 -0.62 -23.31 -13.02
C PRO A 3 -0.73 -22.70 -11.62
N TYR A 4 0.40 -22.54 -10.94
CA TYR A 4 0.49 -21.75 -9.71
C TYR A 4 0.77 -20.31 -10.10
N ILE A 5 -0.13 -19.40 -9.70
CA ILE A 5 0.00 -17.96 -9.93
C ILE A 5 0.79 -17.37 -8.75
N PHE A 6 1.98 -16.84 -9.05
CA PHE A 6 2.72 -15.98 -8.13
C PHE A 6 2.14 -14.57 -8.19
N LEU A 7 1.60 -14.07 -7.08
CA LEU A 7 1.28 -12.65 -6.91
C LEU A 7 2.39 -12.02 -6.08
N LEU A 8 3.36 -11.40 -6.77
CA LEU A 8 4.26 -10.42 -6.15
C LEU A 8 3.54 -9.08 -6.13
N SER A 9 3.09 -8.63 -4.96
CA SER A 9 2.72 -7.24 -4.73
C SER A 9 3.81 -6.56 -3.90
N SER A 10 4.67 -5.81 -4.57
CA SER A 10 5.59 -4.88 -3.92
C SER A 10 4.92 -3.49 -3.81
N LEU A 11 5.25 -2.77 -2.72
CA LEU A 11 4.84 -1.41 -2.32
C LEU A 11 3.49 -1.25 -1.58
N LEU A 12 3.55 -1.08 -0.25
CA LEU A 12 3.53 0.25 0.40
C LEU A 12 3.66 0.08 1.94
N ALA A 13 4.76 0.55 2.53
CA ALA A 13 4.79 0.94 3.93
C ALA A 13 5.83 2.04 4.12
N ILE A 14 5.39 3.18 4.63
CA ILE A 14 5.92 3.92 5.79
C ILE A 14 5.13 5.24 5.82
N LEU A 15 4.21 5.38 6.77
CA LEU A 15 3.83 6.70 7.29
C LEU A 15 4.06 6.67 8.81
N PRO A 16 4.81 7.63 9.37
CA PRO A 16 4.92 7.77 10.81
C PRO A 16 3.59 8.31 11.34
N VAL A 17 3.10 7.72 12.44
CA VAL A 17 1.98 8.27 13.23
C VAL A 17 2.53 9.44 14.07
N PRO A 18 2.08 10.69 13.90
CA PRO A 18 2.35 11.72 14.87
C PRO A 18 1.35 11.58 16.02
N THR A 19 1.88 11.50 17.24
CA THR A 19 1.11 11.57 18.48
C THR A 19 0.41 12.92 18.61
N SER A 20 -0.78 12.87 19.23
CA SER A 20 -1.69 13.99 19.48
C SER A 20 -1.06 15.16 20.21
N ASP A 21 -1.44 16.38 19.80
CA ASP A 21 -1.90 17.41 20.74
C ASP A 21 -3.02 18.23 20.09
N GLY A 22 -4.01 18.56 20.91
CA GLY A 22 -5.38 18.80 20.47
C GLY A 22 -5.70 20.22 20.03
N HIS A 23 -6.73 20.33 19.19
CA HIS A 23 -7.94 21.11 19.51
C HIS A 23 -9.07 20.70 18.57
N LEU A 24 -10.21 20.36 19.17
CA LEU A 24 -11.45 20.04 18.50
C LEU A 24 -12.09 21.32 17.96
N ALA A 25 -12.42 21.36 16.66
CA ALA A 25 -13.43 22.26 16.14
C ALA A 25 -14.62 21.41 15.64
N ARG A 26 -15.80 21.67 16.21
CA ARG A 26 -17.08 21.00 15.90
C ARG A 26 -17.60 21.47 14.53
N PRO A 27 -18.38 20.65 13.81
CA PRO A 27 -19.01 21.09 12.57
C PRO A 27 -20.18 22.03 12.91
N VAL A 28 -20.19 23.22 12.30
CA VAL A 28 -21.36 24.11 12.27
C VAL A 28 -22.05 23.88 10.92
N GLY A 29 -23.34 23.57 10.98
CA GLY A 29 -24.18 23.26 9.85
C GLY A 29 -24.64 24.49 9.05
N ASP A 30 -25.26 24.17 7.92
CA ASP A 30 -25.90 25.08 6.97
C ASP A 30 -26.87 26.06 7.63
N ASP A 31 -26.73 27.36 7.33
CA ASP A 31 -27.86 28.19 6.92
C ASP A 31 -27.38 29.46 6.19
N HIS A 32 -28.19 29.91 5.24
CA HIS A 32 -27.96 31.05 4.34
C HIS A 32 -27.88 32.41 5.07
N ASP A 33 -26.96 33.29 4.66
CA ASP A 33 -27.28 34.71 4.35
C ASP A 33 -26.10 35.47 3.73
N LEU A 34 -26.40 36.26 2.69
CA LEU A 34 -25.49 37.09 1.92
C LEU A 34 -25.23 38.43 2.62
N VAL A 35 -23.96 38.76 2.90
CA VAL A 35 -23.47 40.16 2.92
C VAL A 35 -22.05 40.21 2.37
N GLY A 36 -21.86 40.97 1.31
CA GLY A 36 -20.58 41.13 0.63
C GLY A 36 -19.56 41.92 1.45
N VAL A 37 -18.31 41.48 1.37
CA VAL A 37 -17.12 42.27 1.68
C VAL A 37 -16.15 42.06 0.53
N HIS A 38 -15.85 43.14 -0.20
CA HIS A 38 -14.77 43.18 -1.18
C HIS A 38 -13.43 42.95 -0.47
N ALA A 39 -12.87 41.75 -0.66
CA ALA A 39 -11.44 41.50 -0.53
C ALA A 39 -10.91 41.28 -1.95
N SER A 40 -9.76 41.87 -2.28
CA SER A 40 -9.05 41.60 -3.52
C SER A 40 -8.64 40.12 -3.53
N ASP A 41 -9.31 39.31 -4.35
CA ASP A 41 -9.03 37.89 -4.56
C ASP A 41 -7.68 37.71 -5.26
N HIS A 42 -6.58 37.75 -4.50
CA HIS A 42 -5.38 36.99 -4.88
C HIS A 42 -5.50 35.64 -4.19
N GLU A 43 -6.02 34.64 -4.92
CA GLU A 43 -6.06 33.26 -4.46
C GLU A 43 -4.65 32.82 -4.03
N LEU A 44 -4.53 32.28 -2.82
CA LEU A 44 -3.26 31.75 -2.31
C LEU A 44 -2.68 30.74 -3.30
N PRO A 45 -1.35 30.74 -3.54
CA PRO A 45 -0.74 29.82 -4.47
C PRO A 45 -0.94 28.37 -4.03
N CYS A 46 -1.24 27.49 -4.98
CA CYS A 46 -1.27 26.04 -4.79
C CYS A 46 -0.38 25.35 -5.83
N ILE A 47 -0.10 24.05 -5.65
CA ILE A 47 0.70 23.33 -6.64
C ILE A 47 -0.15 23.12 -7.90
N TYR A 48 0.40 23.50 -9.04
CA TYR A 48 -0.12 23.19 -10.37
C TYR A 48 0.81 22.21 -11.06
N ILE A 49 0.23 21.31 -11.84
CA ILE A 49 0.93 20.45 -12.79
C ILE A 49 0.82 21.10 -14.17
N VAL A 50 1.97 21.50 -14.73
CA VAL A 50 2.09 22.22 -15.99
C VAL A 50 2.65 21.30 -17.07
N TYR A 51 1.96 21.25 -18.21
CA TYR A 51 2.31 20.50 -19.40
C TYR A 51 2.85 21.47 -20.45
N VAL A 52 4.02 21.14 -20.99
CA VAL A 52 4.69 21.97 -22.01
C VAL A 52 5.14 21.12 -23.20
N GLN A 53 5.06 21.70 -24.39
CA GLN A 53 5.57 21.10 -25.61
C GLN A 53 7.09 21.24 -25.66
N LYS A 54 7.78 20.11 -25.55
CA LYS A 54 9.25 20.08 -25.66
C LYS A 54 9.68 20.49 -27.08
N PRO A 55 10.48 21.56 -27.24
CA PRO A 55 11.06 21.92 -28.52
C PRO A 55 11.94 20.80 -29.08
N GLU A 56 12.00 20.65 -30.41
CA GLU A 56 12.78 19.58 -31.05
C GLU A 56 14.26 19.59 -30.64
N HIS A 57 14.85 20.78 -30.48
CA HIS A 57 16.24 20.93 -30.06
C HIS A 57 16.51 20.50 -28.61
N LEU A 58 15.47 20.36 -27.78
CA LEU A 58 15.56 19.89 -26.40
C LEU A 58 15.26 18.40 -26.23
N VAL A 59 14.90 17.69 -27.30
CA VAL A 59 14.57 16.25 -27.24
C VAL A 59 15.75 15.40 -26.73
N SER A 60 16.97 15.77 -27.11
CA SER A 60 18.20 15.09 -26.68
C SER A 60 18.99 15.87 -25.61
N ALA A 61 18.38 16.90 -25.02
CA ALA A 61 19.06 17.74 -24.03
C ALA A 61 19.24 17.02 -22.69
N GLY A 62 20.31 17.37 -21.98
CA GLY A 62 20.58 16.85 -20.65
C GLY A 62 19.56 17.33 -19.59
N PRO A 63 19.47 16.64 -18.44
CA PRO A 63 18.47 16.91 -17.41
C PRO A 63 18.56 18.33 -16.83
N GLU A 64 19.75 18.91 -16.72
CA GLU A 64 19.97 20.27 -16.25
C GLU A 64 19.42 21.31 -17.23
N VAL A 65 19.59 21.09 -18.53
CA VAL A 65 19.10 21.98 -19.58
C VAL A 65 17.56 21.97 -19.62
N ILE A 66 16.95 20.78 -19.49
CA ILE A 66 15.48 20.64 -19.42
C ILE A 66 14.94 21.34 -18.18
N GLU A 67 15.60 21.19 -17.03
CA GLU A 67 15.17 21.86 -15.81
C GLU A 67 15.30 23.38 -15.89
N HIS A 68 16.39 23.88 -16.48
CA HIS A 68 16.56 25.31 -16.71
C HIS A 68 15.48 25.87 -17.65
N TRP A 69 15.14 25.13 -18.71
CA TRP A 69 14.02 25.47 -19.59
C TRP A 69 12.67 25.46 -18.89
N HIS A 70 12.36 24.48 -18.03
CA HIS A 70 11.12 24.52 -17.23
C HIS A 70 11.07 25.74 -16.31
N ARG A 71 12.20 26.15 -15.71
CA ARG A 71 12.26 27.36 -14.88
C ARG A 71 11.97 28.64 -15.67
N SER A 72 12.18 28.67 -16.99
CA SER A 72 11.94 29.89 -17.78
C SER A 72 10.46 30.24 -17.91
N PHE A 73 9.54 29.31 -17.61
CA PHE A 73 8.09 29.58 -17.57
C PHE A 73 7.65 30.30 -16.27
N LEU A 74 8.55 30.46 -15.30
CA LEU A 74 8.25 31.08 -14.01
C LEU A 74 8.89 32.46 -13.93
N SER A 75 8.10 33.47 -13.54
CA SER A 75 8.55 34.87 -13.40
C SER A 75 9.51 35.07 -12.23
N SER A 76 9.36 34.28 -11.16
CA SER A 76 10.23 34.24 -9.99
C SER A 76 10.75 32.81 -9.73
N LEU A 77 11.97 32.71 -9.20
CA LEU A 77 12.53 31.42 -8.79
C LEU A 77 12.10 30.99 -7.38
N THR A 78 11.58 31.92 -6.57
CA THR A 78 11.19 31.71 -5.18
C THR A 78 9.87 32.42 -4.85
N LEU A 79 9.11 31.85 -3.94
CA LEU A 79 7.95 32.48 -3.31
C LEU A 79 8.41 33.53 -2.29
N ASP A 80 7.48 34.39 -1.85
CA ASP A 80 7.72 35.36 -0.76
C ASP A 80 8.12 34.70 0.56
N SER A 81 7.76 33.42 0.75
CA SER A 81 8.19 32.58 1.87
C SER A 81 9.66 32.16 1.81
N GLY A 82 10.35 32.40 0.70
CA GLY A 82 11.72 31.92 0.42
C GLY A 82 11.78 30.50 -0.15
N GLU A 83 10.65 29.80 -0.26
CA GLU A 83 10.56 28.47 -0.85
C GLU A 83 10.73 28.50 -2.38
N PRO A 84 11.33 27.48 -3.02
CA PRO A 84 11.41 27.40 -4.47
C PRO A 84 10.02 27.38 -5.12
N HIS A 85 9.85 28.18 -6.18
CA HIS A 85 8.58 28.25 -6.90
C HIS A 85 8.28 26.94 -7.65
N MET A 86 9.32 26.33 -8.21
CA MET A 86 9.22 25.02 -8.86
C MET A 86 9.46 23.91 -7.85
N VAL A 87 8.49 23.01 -7.74
CA VAL A 87 8.49 21.84 -6.87
C VAL A 87 9.22 20.66 -7.53
N ALA A 88 8.90 20.39 -8.80
CA ALA A 88 9.47 19.26 -9.53
C ALA A 88 9.58 19.55 -11.02
N SER A 89 10.64 19.04 -11.65
CA SER A 89 10.84 19.08 -13.11
C SER A 89 10.82 17.66 -13.66
N TYR A 90 9.84 17.35 -14.50
CA TYR A 90 9.62 15.99 -15.02
C TYR A 90 10.39 15.80 -16.32
N LYS A 91 11.34 14.86 -16.31
CA LYS A 91 12.28 14.62 -17.42
C LYS A 91 11.93 13.37 -18.23
N VAL A 92 11.18 12.45 -17.62
CA VAL A 92 10.90 11.10 -18.15
C VAL A 92 9.40 10.85 -18.33
N VAL A 93 8.61 11.04 -17.26
CA VAL A 93 7.19 10.65 -17.24
C VAL A 93 6.29 11.53 -18.10
N MET A 94 6.69 12.80 -18.28
CA MET A 94 6.05 13.75 -19.19
C MET A 94 7.01 14.91 -19.47
N SER A 95 6.67 15.74 -20.44
CA SER A 95 7.28 17.06 -20.63
C SER A 95 6.48 18.09 -19.82
N GLY A 96 7.03 18.53 -18.70
CA GLY A 96 6.28 19.33 -17.74
C GLY A 96 6.98 19.50 -16.40
N PHE A 97 6.36 20.28 -15.53
CA PHE A 97 6.84 20.55 -14.18
C PHE A 97 5.67 20.76 -13.21
N ALA A 98 5.94 20.66 -11.92
CA ALA A 98 5.03 21.08 -10.86
C ALA A 98 5.59 22.33 -10.19
N ALA A 99 4.74 23.33 -9.98
CA ALA A 99 5.12 24.60 -9.37
C ALA A 99 3.99 25.15 -8.51
N TRP A 100 4.34 25.91 -7.48
CA TRP A 100 3.39 26.76 -6.78
C TRP A 100 2.95 27.87 -7.72
N LEU A 101 1.65 28.03 -7.95
CA LEU A 101 1.10 29.11 -8.77
C LEU A 101 -0.20 29.60 -8.16
N THR A 102 -0.42 30.91 -8.22
CA THR A 102 -1.77 31.48 -8.16
C THR A 102 -2.53 31.15 -9.44
N ALA A 103 -3.87 31.17 -9.39
CA ALA A 103 -4.66 30.95 -10.61
C ALA A 103 -4.41 32.03 -11.69
N GLU A 104 -3.99 33.23 -11.30
CA GLU A 104 -3.61 34.29 -12.23
C GLU A 104 -2.28 33.99 -12.91
N GLU A 105 -1.27 33.52 -12.17
CA GLU A 105 0.02 33.09 -12.75
C GLU A 105 -0.15 31.89 -13.69
N ALA A 106 -0.97 30.91 -13.30
CA ALA A 106 -1.29 29.77 -14.16
C ALA A 106 -1.96 30.21 -15.47
N ARG A 107 -2.88 31.18 -15.41
CA ARG A 107 -3.52 31.79 -16.59
C ARG A 107 -2.55 32.62 -17.43
N ALA A 108 -1.66 33.38 -16.81
CA ALA A 108 -0.67 34.17 -17.53
C ALA A 108 0.27 33.29 -18.38
N MET A 109 0.58 32.10 -17.86
CA MET A 109 1.40 31.09 -18.53
C MET A 109 0.80 30.57 -19.84
N GLU A 110 -0.51 30.71 -20.07
CA GLU A 110 -1.17 30.33 -21.33
C GLU A 110 -0.63 31.09 -22.54
N SER A 111 -0.01 32.25 -22.31
CA SER A 111 0.59 33.09 -23.36
C SER A 111 2.04 32.71 -23.71
N GLU A 112 2.67 31.83 -22.91
CA GLU A 112 4.06 31.43 -23.12
C GLU A 112 4.20 30.41 -24.26
N GLU A 113 5.21 30.60 -25.09
CA GLU A 113 5.49 29.68 -26.20
C GLU A 113 5.83 28.28 -25.68
N GLY A 114 5.07 27.28 -26.15
CA GLY A 114 5.22 25.90 -25.72
C GLY A 114 4.39 25.52 -24.49
N PHE A 115 3.63 26.43 -23.90
CA PHE A 115 2.60 26.04 -22.94
C PHE A 115 1.51 25.20 -23.61
N LEU A 116 1.03 24.14 -22.94
CA LEU A 116 -0.09 23.33 -23.41
C LEU A 116 -1.28 23.38 -22.46
N HIS A 117 -1.03 23.11 -21.18
CA HIS A 117 -2.10 23.01 -20.17
C HIS A 117 -1.52 23.13 -18.76
N ALA A 118 -2.26 23.72 -17.84
CA ALA A 118 -1.97 23.66 -16.41
C ALA A 118 -3.25 23.30 -15.65
N ARG A 119 -3.09 22.51 -14.61
CA ARG A 119 -4.18 22.16 -13.69
C ARG A 119 -3.67 22.13 -12.25
N PRO A 120 -4.51 22.44 -11.26
CA PRO A 120 -4.14 22.25 -9.86
C PRO A 120 -3.82 20.77 -9.60
N ASP A 121 -2.85 20.55 -8.72
CA ASP A 121 -2.59 19.25 -8.11
C ASP A 121 -3.73 18.91 -7.16
N HIS A 122 -4.04 17.63 -7.06
CA HIS A 122 -5.11 17.13 -6.20
C HIS A 122 -4.54 16.10 -5.24
N GLU A 123 -4.93 16.19 -3.97
CA GLU A 123 -4.69 15.11 -3.03
C GLU A 123 -5.41 13.84 -3.51
N LEU A 124 -4.65 12.76 -3.65
CA LEU A 124 -5.20 11.46 -4.01
C LEU A 124 -5.82 10.82 -2.76
N ILE A 125 -7.06 10.34 -2.89
CA ILE A 125 -7.77 9.63 -1.83
C ILE A 125 -7.34 8.16 -1.86
N LEU A 126 -6.94 7.61 -0.71
CA LEU A 126 -6.68 6.18 -0.57
C LEU A 126 -7.98 5.40 -0.84
N GLN A 127 -7.91 4.34 -1.66
CA GLN A 127 -9.08 3.57 -2.10
C GLN A 127 -8.92 2.06 -1.83
N THR A 128 -8.36 1.69 -0.68
CA THR A 128 -8.10 0.28 -0.34
C THR A 128 -9.38 -0.59 -0.24
N THR A 129 -10.54 0.03 0.00
CA THR A 129 -11.87 -0.61 -0.07
C THR A 129 -12.40 -0.80 -1.50
N HIS A 130 -11.79 -0.15 -2.50
CA HIS A 130 -12.20 -0.26 -3.91
C HIS A 130 -11.29 -1.16 -4.73
N SER A 131 -10.17 -1.66 -4.20
CA SER A 131 -9.22 -2.49 -4.95
C SER A 131 -9.89 -3.67 -5.66
N MET A 132 -10.84 -4.34 -5.00
CA MET A 132 -11.58 -5.46 -5.60
C MET A 132 -12.54 -4.98 -6.69
N GLU A 133 -13.26 -3.88 -6.47
CA GLU A 133 -14.13 -3.28 -7.48
C GLU A 133 -13.34 -2.80 -8.71
N PHE A 134 -12.17 -2.21 -8.51
CA PHE A 134 -11.25 -1.80 -9.57
C PHE A 134 -10.81 -2.98 -10.45
N LEU A 135 -10.59 -4.15 -9.84
CA LEU A 135 -10.32 -5.40 -10.56
C LEU A 135 -11.57 -6.03 -11.19
N GLY A 136 -12.74 -5.40 -11.08
CA GLY A 136 -14.02 -5.93 -11.54
C GLY A 136 -14.63 -7.01 -10.63
N LEU A 137 -14.02 -7.28 -9.48
CA LEU A 137 -14.46 -8.26 -8.48
C LEU A 137 -15.41 -7.57 -7.48
N LYS A 138 -16.64 -7.34 -7.92
CA LYS A 138 -17.68 -6.74 -7.06
C LYS A 138 -18.11 -7.72 -5.95
N PRO A 139 -18.64 -7.25 -4.81
CA PRO A 139 -19.15 -8.12 -3.74
C PRO A 139 -20.10 -9.22 -4.23
N ASP A 140 -20.90 -8.92 -5.25
CA ASP A 140 -21.83 -9.86 -5.88
C ASP A 140 -21.11 -11.01 -6.60
N VAL A 141 -19.90 -10.77 -7.13
CA VAL A 141 -19.05 -11.81 -7.73
C VAL A 141 -18.68 -12.85 -6.68
N TRP A 142 -18.43 -12.47 -5.43
CA TRP A 142 -18.12 -13.43 -4.37
C TRP A 142 -19.32 -14.27 -3.92
N ARG A 143 -20.56 -13.87 -4.25
CA ARG A 143 -21.74 -14.70 -4.00
C ARG A 143 -21.91 -15.80 -5.04
N ASP A 144 -21.44 -15.56 -6.28
CA ASP A 144 -21.61 -16.46 -7.43
C ASP A 144 -20.28 -17.11 -7.91
N ALA A 145 -19.13 -16.70 -7.36
CA ALA A 145 -17.79 -17.18 -7.72
C ALA A 145 -17.08 -17.90 -6.56
N ILE A 146 -16.05 -18.67 -6.92
CA ILE A 146 -15.18 -19.39 -5.99
C ILE A 146 -14.41 -18.38 -5.14
N ARG A 147 -14.68 -18.32 -3.82
CA ARG A 147 -14.01 -17.41 -2.86
C ARG A 147 -12.71 -18.00 -2.30
N GLY A 148 -12.33 -19.17 -2.80
CA GLY A 148 -11.16 -19.95 -2.36
C GLY A 148 -11.47 -20.90 -1.20
N GLU A 149 -12.73 -21.30 -1.04
CA GLU A 149 -13.19 -22.19 0.03
C GLU A 149 -12.31 -23.44 0.13
N GLY A 150 -11.92 -23.79 1.36
CA GLY A 150 -11.08 -24.96 1.63
C GLY A 150 -9.58 -24.77 1.40
N ALA A 151 -9.14 -23.69 0.73
CA ALA A 151 -7.71 -23.41 0.61
C ALA A 151 -7.18 -22.70 1.86
N VAL A 152 -5.91 -22.97 2.19
CA VAL A 152 -5.18 -22.33 3.29
C VAL A 152 -4.05 -21.52 2.70
N ILE A 153 -4.02 -20.22 2.98
CA ILE A 153 -2.95 -19.32 2.56
C ILE A 153 -2.08 -19.01 3.79
N ALA A 154 -0.79 -19.34 3.69
CA ALA A 154 0.20 -18.96 4.67
C ALA A 154 0.78 -17.58 4.32
N VAL A 155 0.69 -16.64 5.25
CA VAL A 155 1.32 -15.33 5.16
C VAL A 155 2.57 -15.36 6.05
N ILE A 156 3.73 -15.12 5.43
CA ILE A 156 5.02 -15.03 6.13
C ILE A 156 5.43 -13.56 6.12
N ASP A 157 5.35 -12.90 7.27
CA ASP A 157 5.48 -11.43 7.37
C ASP A 157 5.84 -10.98 8.82
N THR A 158 5.50 -9.77 9.25
CA THR A 158 5.82 -9.22 10.59
C THR A 158 4.98 -9.81 11.74
N GLY A 159 4.12 -10.77 11.44
CA GLY A 159 3.19 -11.41 12.37
C GLY A 159 1.73 -11.16 12.00
N ILE A 160 0.84 -11.33 12.98
CA ILE A 160 -0.59 -11.05 12.84
C ILE A 160 -1.14 -10.36 14.10
N ASN A 161 -2.08 -9.43 13.92
CA ASN A 161 -3.02 -9.04 14.96
C ASN A 161 -4.26 -9.96 14.86
N PRO A 162 -4.37 -11.01 15.69
CA PRO A 162 -5.43 -12.01 15.57
C PRO A 162 -6.82 -11.46 15.91
N ASP A 163 -6.88 -10.38 16.69
CA ASP A 163 -8.14 -9.76 17.14
C ASP A 163 -8.69 -8.75 16.11
N HIS A 164 -8.02 -8.57 14.97
CA HIS A 164 -8.47 -7.66 13.92
C HIS A 164 -9.78 -8.16 13.28
N VAL A 165 -10.73 -7.25 13.08
CA VAL A 165 -12.09 -7.58 12.59
C VAL A 165 -12.12 -8.30 11.23
N SER A 166 -11.11 -8.10 10.38
CA SER A 166 -10.94 -8.85 9.13
C SER A 166 -10.69 -10.35 9.32
N PHE A 167 -10.37 -10.79 10.54
CA PHE A 167 -10.14 -12.19 10.91
C PHE A 167 -11.09 -12.66 12.01
N ALA A 168 -12.09 -11.85 12.37
CA ALA A 168 -13.11 -12.22 13.35
C ALA A 168 -13.99 -13.32 12.74
N GLY A 169 -13.63 -14.58 13.02
CA GLY A 169 -14.17 -15.75 12.35
C GLY A 169 -15.70 -15.79 12.39
N ASN A 170 -16.32 -15.81 11.21
CA ASN A 170 -17.59 -16.48 11.02
C ASN A 170 -17.32 -17.97 10.79
N PRO A 171 -18.24 -18.89 11.14
CA PRO A 171 -17.99 -20.32 10.97
C PRO A 171 -17.75 -20.65 9.49
N MET A 172 -16.48 -20.81 9.13
CA MET A 172 -16.08 -21.38 7.84
C MET A 172 -16.16 -22.90 7.97
N PRO A 173 -16.78 -23.60 7.01
CA PRO A 173 -17.05 -25.02 7.14
C PRO A 173 -15.75 -25.83 7.20
N ASN A 174 -15.46 -26.42 8.36
CA ASN A 174 -14.39 -27.37 8.69
C ASN A 174 -13.02 -27.13 8.01
N PRO A 175 -11.95 -26.83 8.78
CA PRO A 175 -10.62 -26.73 8.20
C PRO A 175 -10.23 -28.01 7.44
N PRO A 176 -9.36 -27.91 6.42
CA PRO A 176 -8.95 -29.07 5.64
C PRO A 176 -8.40 -30.18 6.53
N ALA A 177 -8.80 -31.43 6.29
CA ALA A 177 -8.42 -32.57 7.13
C ALA A 177 -6.90 -32.81 7.14
N GLU A 178 -6.22 -32.36 6.11
CA GLU A 178 -4.78 -32.38 5.92
C GLU A 178 -4.02 -31.28 6.68
N TRP A 179 -4.71 -30.29 7.27
CA TRP A 179 -4.08 -29.22 8.03
C TRP A 179 -3.43 -29.74 9.31
N LYS A 180 -2.14 -29.43 9.48
CA LYS A 180 -1.30 -29.89 10.62
C LYS A 180 -0.63 -28.74 11.39
N GLY A 181 -0.98 -27.50 11.05
CA GLY A 181 -0.40 -26.32 11.68
C GLY A 181 -0.89 -26.10 13.10
N TRP A 182 -0.08 -25.38 13.86
CA TRP A 182 -0.29 -25.15 15.28
C TRP A 182 -0.65 -23.69 15.54
N CYS A 183 -1.39 -23.46 16.61
CA CYS A 183 -1.75 -22.13 17.08
C CYS A 183 -0.99 -21.79 18.35
N TYR A 184 0.05 -20.97 18.23
CA TYR A 184 0.84 -20.54 19.38
C TYR A 184 0.37 -19.18 19.85
N PHE A 185 -0.69 -19.11 20.64
CA PHE A 185 -1.04 -17.92 21.40
C PHE A 185 -1.22 -18.27 22.88
N HIS A 186 -0.70 -17.41 23.77
CA HIS A 186 -0.59 -17.73 25.19
C HIS A 186 -1.91 -17.64 25.98
N ASN A 187 -3.04 -17.25 25.39
CA ASN A 187 -4.36 -17.24 26.02
C ASN A 187 -5.48 -17.51 24.99
N THR A 188 -6.47 -18.32 25.37
CA THR A 188 -7.49 -18.88 24.47
C THR A 188 -8.71 -17.98 24.27
N PRO A 189 -9.32 -17.96 23.07
CA PRO A 189 -8.80 -18.45 21.79
C PRO A 189 -8.22 -17.29 20.96
N THR A 190 -7.10 -17.49 20.28
CA THR A 190 -6.58 -16.48 19.32
C THR A 190 -6.41 -17.05 17.91
N CYS A 191 -6.62 -18.36 17.71
CA CYS A 191 -7.00 -18.94 16.42
C CYS A 191 -8.49 -19.27 16.43
N ASN A 192 -9.10 -19.29 15.26
CA ASN A 192 -10.54 -19.47 15.06
C ASN A 192 -10.81 -20.13 13.70
N ASP A 193 -12.07 -20.13 13.26
CA ASP A 193 -12.46 -20.72 11.98
C ASP A 193 -11.91 -19.97 10.75
N LYS A 194 -11.17 -18.87 10.95
CA LYS A 194 -10.47 -18.10 9.91
C LYS A 194 -8.95 -18.25 10.00
N LEU A 195 -8.37 -17.97 11.16
CA LEU A 195 -6.94 -18.12 11.45
C LEU A 195 -6.69 -19.51 12.04
N LEU A 196 -6.17 -20.43 11.24
CA LEU A 196 -5.98 -21.84 11.63
C LEU A 196 -4.67 -22.14 12.36
N GLY A 197 -3.63 -21.36 12.07
CA GLY A 197 -2.34 -21.53 12.72
C GLY A 197 -1.54 -20.25 12.70
N ALA A 198 -0.72 -20.09 13.74
CA ALA A 198 0.09 -18.91 13.92
C ALA A 198 1.31 -19.26 14.75
N ALA A 199 2.52 -18.91 14.27
CA ALA A 199 3.76 -19.20 14.99
C ALA A 199 4.90 -18.24 14.61
N MET A 200 5.83 -18.05 15.55
CA MET A 200 7.16 -17.52 15.25
C MET A 200 8.21 -18.35 15.98
N PHE A 201 9.40 -18.50 15.39
CA PHE A 201 10.55 -19.06 16.09
C PHE A 201 11.49 -17.95 16.52
N ASP A 202 11.96 -18.02 17.75
CA ASP A 202 12.87 -17.06 18.35
C ASP A 202 14.16 -17.73 18.83
N GLU A 203 15.29 -17.08 18.54
CA GLU A 203 16.64 -17.42 19.04
C GLU A 203 17.14 -16.19 19.80
N PRO A 204 17.56 -16.32 21.08
CA PRO A 204 18.26 -17.47 21.66
C PRO A 204 17.39 -18.43 22.49
N SER A 205 16.07 -18.20 22.55
CA SER A 205 15.15 -18.96 23.40
C SER A 205 14.87 -20.39 22.89
N GLN A 206 15.27 -20.70 21.65
CA GLN A 206 15.02 -21.97 20.94
C GLN A 206 13.56 -22.43 21.05
N SER A 207 12.64 -21.48 21.06
CA SER A 207 11.24 -21.71 21.41
C SER A 207 10.31 -21.05 20.41
N VAL A 208 9.11 -21.61 20.29
CA VAL A 208 8.04 -21.08 19.44
C VAL A 208 7.18 -20.13 20.27
N TYR A 209 6.92 -18.93 19.74
CA TYR A 209 6.16 -17.87 20.39
C TYR A 209 4.95 -17.44 19.57
N PRO A 210 4.04 -16.66 20.18
CA PRO A 210 2.98 -15.98 19.46
C PRO A 210 3.51 -14.92 18.50
N PRO A 211 3.08 -14.97 17.22
CA PRO A 211 3.56 -14.05 16.19
C PRO A 211 2.78 -12.73 16.23
N TYR A 212 2.74 -12.04 17.37
CA TYR A 212 2.05 -10.75 17.44
C TYR A 212 2.68 -9.73 16.49
N ASP A 213 1.83 -9.07 15.70
CA ASP A 213 2.24 -8.00 14.80
C ASP A 213 2.34 -6.67 15.54
N GLN A 214 3.56 -6.19 15.73
CA GLN A 214 3.84 -4.87 16.31
C GLN A 214 4.10 -3.81 15.23
N ASN A 215 4.22 -4.23 13.97
CA ASN A 215 4.52 -3.34 12.85
C ASN A 215 3.24 -2.95 12.10
N GLY A 216 2.33 -3.91 11.90
CA GLY A 216 1.07 -3.75 11.17
C GLY A 216 1.13 -4.25 9.73
N HIS A 217 2.33 -4.40 9.15
CA HIS A 217 2.50 -4.85 7.76
C HIS A 217 1.89 -6.23 7.52
N GLY A 218 2.22 -7.22 8.34
CA GLY A 218 1.68 -8.58 8.21
C GLY A 218 0.17 -8.65 8.35
N THR A 219 -0.41 -7.90 9.29
CA THR A 219 -1.87 -7.79 9.45
C THR A 219 -2.52 -7.17 8.21
N HIS A 220 -1.92 -6.12 7.63
CA HIS A 220 -2.42 -5.46 6.44
C HIS A 220 -2.31 -6.36 5.19
N VAL A 221 -1.18 -7.06 5.01
CA VAL A 221 -0.99 -8.04 3.93
C VAL A 221 -2.00 -9.17 4.05
N ALA A 222 -2.15 -9.75 5.25
CA ALA A 222 -3.11 -10.82 5.48
C ALA A 222 -4.56 -10.37 5.23
N SER A 223 -4.95 -9.15 5.64
CA SER A 223 -6.32 -8.67 5.40
C SER A 223 -6.58 -8.38 3.92
N THR A 224 -5.57 -7.93 3.17
CA THR A 224 -5.66 -7.72 1.71
C THR A 224 -5.87 -9.04 0.96
N ILE A 225 -5.27 -10.14 1.43
CA ILE A 225 -5.39 -11.44 0.77
C ILE A 225 -6.65 -12.15 1.24
N VAL A 226 -6.81 -12.37 2.54
CA VAL A 226 -7.83 -13.27 3.08
C VAL A 226 -8.84 -12.56 3.97
N GLY A 227 -8.78 -11.24 4.15
CA GLY A 227 -9.71 -10.52 5.03
C GLY A 227 -11.17 -10.81 4.72
N LEU A 228 -11.96 -11.07 5.78
CA LEU A 228 -13.41 -11.10 5.68
C LEU A 228 -13.95 -9.71 5.31
N GLU A 229 -15.20 -9.68 4.86
CA GLU A 229 -15.91 -8.43 4.58
C GLU A 229 -16.12 -7.65 5.88
N VAL A 230 -15.68 -6.39 5.90
CA VAL A 230 -15.79 -5.46 7.02
C VAL A 230 -16.46 -4.18 6.52
N ASP A 231 -17.73 -4.01 6.89
CA ASP A 231 -18.50 -2.82 6.54
C ASP A 231 -18.05 -1.59 7.33
N GLY A 232 -18.19 -0.41 6.71
CA GLY A 232 -17.86 0.86 7.35
C GLY A 232 -16.36 1.07 7.61
N ALA A 233 -15.51 0.29 6.95
CA ALA A 233 -14.07 0.47 7.00
C ALA A 233 -13.69 1.84 6.41
N SER A 234 -12.87 2.59 7.13
CA SER A 234 -12.31 3.86 6.67
C SER A 234 -11.06 4.21 7.48
N ILE A 235 -10.23 5.09 6.92
CA ILE A 235 -9.12 5.72 7.63
C ILE A 235 -9.47 7.19 7.78
N ARG A 236 -9.98 7.59 8.95
CA ARG A 236 -10.44 8.97 9.20
C ARG A 236 -11.47 9.47 8.17
N GLY A 237 -12.35 8.57 7.70
CA GLY A 237 -13.36 8.86 6.67
C GLY A 237 -12.88 8.70 5.22
N LEU A 238 -11.58 8.54 4.98
CA LEU A 238 -11.03 8.20 3.67
C LEU A 238 -11.25 6.71 3.38
N ALA A 239 -11.37 6.37 2.09
CA ALA A 239 -11.67 5.01 1.62
C ALA A 239 -12.95 4.41 2.23
N ALA A 240 -13.94 5.22 2.59
CA ALA A 240 -15.14 4.72 3.26
C ALA A 240 -15.88 3.68 2.39
N GLY A 241 -16.08 2.47 2.94
CA GLY A 241 -16.76 1.39 2.24
C GLY A 241 -16.65 0.06 2.97
N THR A 242 -16.84 -1.02 2.21
CA THR A 242 -16.62 -2.38 2.72
C THR A 242 -15.22 -2.83 2.33
N ALA A 243 -14.37 -3.11 3.32
CA ALA A 243 -13.07 -3.73 3.09
C ALA A 243 -13.25 -5.24 2.95
N ALA A 244 -12.55 -5.86 1.99
CA ALA A 244 -12.54 -7.30 1.80
C ALA A 244 -11.21 -7.74 1.21
N GLY A 245 -10.76 -8.94 1.59
CA GLY A 245 -9.62 -9.58 0.96
C GLY A 245 -9.95 -10.08 -0.44
N ALA A 246 -8.90 -10.42 -1.19
CA ALA A 246 -9.02 -11.02 -2.51
C ALA A 246 -9.61 -12.45 -2.48
N THR A 247 -9.50 -13.18 -1.38
CA THR A 247 -10.06 -14.54 -1.22
C THR A 247 -10.66 -14.68 0.17
N PRO A 248 -11.81 -14.05 0.46
CA PRO A 248 -12.37 -14.03 1.80
C PRO A 248 -12.79 -15.41 2.31
N GLY A 249 -12.97 -16.40 1.42
CA GLY A 249 -13.31 -17.79 1.76
C GLY A 249 -12.13 -18.70 2.11
N THR A 250 -10.88 -18.24 2.00
CA THR A 250 -9.70 -19.05 2.33
C THR A 250 -9.34 -18.97 3.81
N TYR A 251 -8.74 -20.01 4.37
CA TYR A 251 -8.15 -19.99 5.69
C TYR A 251 -6.81 -19.25 5.72
N LEU A 252 -6.45 -18.69 6.88
CA LEU A 252 -5.18 -18.02 7.15
C LEU A 252 -4.28 -18.89 8.01
N ALA A 253 -3.00 -18.94 7.65
CA ALA A 253 -1.92 -19.28 8.57
C ALA A 253 -0.92 -18.12 8.62
N ALA A 254 -0.49 -17.70 9.81
CA ALA A 254 0.39 -16.54 9.97
C ALA A 254 1.73 -16.94 10.59
N TYR A 255 2.81 -16.81 9.84
CA TYR A 255 4.16 -17.04 10.35
C TYR A 255 4.94 -15.74 10.37
N LYS A 256 5.61 -15.45 11.49
CA LYS A 256 6.45 -14.26 11.56
C LYS A 256 7.87 -14.57 11.08
N GLY A 257 8.37 -13.77 10.14
CA GLY A 257 9.74 -13.85 9.66
C GLY A 257 10.28 -12.49 9.26
N ASP A 258 11.18 -11.95 10.07
CA ASP A 258 11.87 -10.66 9.87
C ASP A 258 13.35 -10.83 9.50
N THR A 259 13.85 -12.06 9.49
CA THR A 259 15.20 -12.42 9.04
C THR A 259 15.18 -13.59 8.07
N GLU A 260 16.22 -13.74 7.25
CA GLU A 260 16.32 -14.81 6.24
C GLU A 260 16.12 -16.21 6.82
N TRP A 261 16.67 -16.49 8.01
CA TRP A 261 16.55 -17.81 8.62
C TRP A 261 15.13 -18.06 9.17
N GLN A 262 14.45 -17.04 9.71
CA GLN A 262 13.04 -17.18 10.13
C GLN A 262 12.12 -17.32 8.94
N VAL A 263 12.42 -16.66 7.81
CA VAL A 263 11.70 -16.87 6.55
C VAL A 263 11.81 -18.32 6.11
N LEU A 264 13.03 -18.90 6.08
CA LEU A 264 13.21 -20.31 5.74
C LEU A 264 12.46 -21.24 6.70
N TRP A 265 12.57 -20.99 8.00
CA TRP A 265 11.83 -21.76 9.02
C TRP A 265 10.31 -21.68 8.80
N SER A 266 9.80 -20.48 8.51
CA SER A 266 8.37 -20.22 8.27
C SER A 266 7.87 -20.90 7.00
N ILE A 267 8.67 -20.91 5.93
CA ILE A 267 8.36 -21.65 4.69
C ILE A 267 8.26 -23.14 5.01
N GLU A 268 9.21 -23.69 5.77
CA GLU A 268 9.18 -25.09 6.18
C GLU A 268 7.94 -25.41 7.03
N GLN A 269 7.56 -24.54 7.97
CA GLN A 269 6.33 -24.71 8.75
C GLN A 269 5.08 -24.65 7.87
N ALA A 270 5.00 -23.72 6.93
CA ALA A 270 3.86 -23.60 6.02
C ALA A 270 3.68 -24.86 5.16
N ILE A 271 4.78 -25.41 4.61
CA ILE A 271 4.77 -26.67 3.85
C ILE A 271 4.31 -27.83 4.73
N ASN A 272 4.95 -28.00 5.90
CA ASN A 272 4.67 -29.12 6.80
C ASN A 272 3.24 -29.08 7.38
N SER A 273 2.68 -27.88 7.51
CA SER A 273 1.31 -27.65 7.98
C SER A 273 0.25 -27.92 6.91
N GLY A 274 0.64 -28.01 5.63
CA GLY A 274 -0.30 -28.23 4.52
C GLY A 274 -0.88 -26.93 3.94
N ALA A 275 -0.15 -25.83 3.98
CA ALA A 275 -0.56 -24.61 3.29
C ALA A 275 -0.62 -24.83 1.77
N HIS A 276 -1.62 -24.25 1.11
CA HIS A 276 -1.85 -24.39 -0.33
C HIS A 276 -1.12 -23.31 -1.13
N ILE A 277 -1.01 -22.11 -0.55
CA ILE A 277 -0.34 -20.94 -1.12
C ILE A 277 0.49 -20.31 -0.02
N ILE A 278 1.68 -19.83 -0.35
CA ILE A 278 2.52 -19.00 0.53
C ILE A 278 2.60 -17.61 -0.08
N SER A 279 2.30 -16.59 0.72
CA SER A 279 2.49 -15.19 0.40
C SER A 279 3.60 -14.61 1.26
N MET A 280 4.55 -13.93 0.60
CA MET A 280 5.69 -13.26 1.22
C MET A 280 5.83 -11.87 0.62
N SER A 281 5.48 -10.85 1.38
CA SER A 281 5.70 -9.44 1.00
C SER A 281 7.04 -8.95 1.55
N LEU A 282 8.08 -9.76 1.32
CA LEU A 282 9.41 -9.59 1.87
C LEU A 282 10.42 -9.52 0.73
N GLY A 283 11.51 -8.80 0.96
CA GLY A 283 12.61 -8.69 0.03
C GLY A 283 13.82 -8.11 0.72
N TRP A 284 14.99 -8.34 0.13
CA TRP A 284 16.23 -7.73 0.57
C TRP A 284 16.74 -6.78 -0.51
N GLU A 285 16.98 -5.52 -0.14
CA GLU A 285 17.63 -4.56 -1.01
C GLU A 285 19.14 -4.51 -0.68
N PRO A 286 20.02 -4.80 -1.65
CA PRO A 286 21.45 -4.69 -1.43
C PRO A 286 21.83 -3.23 -1.19
N PRO A 287 22.82 -2.95 -0.31
CA PRO A 287 23.37 -1.61 -0.16
C PRO A 287 23.80 -1.03 -1.51
N GLU A 288 23.72 0.31 -1.65
CA GLU A 288 24.05 1.01 -2.88
C GLU A 288 25.39 0.56 -3.48
N GLY A 289 25.39 0.25 -4.78
CA GLY A 289 26.57 -0.25 -5.50
C GLY A 289 26.88 -1.73 -5.31
N LYS A 290 26.06 -2.49 -4.57
CA LYS A 290 26.18 -3.96 -4.47
C LYS A 290 25.20 -4.68 -5.36
N VAL A 291 25.60 -5.86 -5.83
CA VAL A 291 24.75 -6.75 -6.61
C VAL A 291 23.85 -7.58 -5.67
N PRO A 292 22.60 -7.88 -6.07
CA PRO A 292 21.76 -8.85 -5.36
C PRO A 292 22.45 -10.22 -5.21
N PRO A 293 22.04 -11.03 -4.23
CA PRO A 293 22.60 -12.36 -4.05
C PRO A 293 22.22 -13.25 -5.24
N ARG A 294 23.01 -14.29 -5.48
CA ARG A 294 22.60 -15.36 -6.41
C ARG A 294 21.47 -16.16 -5.77
N TYR A 295 20.62 -16.79 -6.59
CA TYR A 295 19.45 -17.54 -6.11
C TYR A 295 19.75 -18.60 -5.02
N PHE A 296 20.91 -19.24 -5.03
CA PHE A 296 21.27 -20.24 -4.00
C PHE A 296 21.72 -19.62 -2.67
N SER A 297 21.89 -18.30 -2.62
CA SER A 297 22.26 -17.51 -1.44
C SER A 297 21.16 -16.52 -1.05
N ASP A 298 19.95 -16.70 -1.58
CA ASP A 298 18.78 -15.89 -1.29
C ASP A 298 17.73 -16.80 -0.62
N ALA A 299 17.36 -16.50 0.63
CA ALA A 299 16.44 -17.32 1.39
C ALA A 299 15.05 -17.46 0.74
N ILE A 300 14.55 -16.39 0.13
CA ILE A 300 13.24 -16.38 -0.54
C ILE A 300 13.29 -17.25 -1.80
N ALA A 301 14.37 -17.18 -2.57
CA ALA A 301 14.56 -17.99 -3.78
C ALA A 301 14.75 -19.48 -3.43
N VAL A 302 15.56 -19.80 -2.42
CA VAL A 302 15.78 -21.18 -1.96
C VAL A 302 14.48 -21.78 -1.43
N GLY A 303 13.79 -21.06 -0.54
CA GLY A 303 12.52 -21.53 0.02
C GLY A 303 11.41 -21.60 -1.02
N GLY A 304 11.29 -20.61 -1.91
CA GLY A 304 10.31 -20.59 -2.99
C GLY A 304 10.46 -21.78 -3.95
N LEU A 305 11.70 -22.18 -4.27
CA LEU A 305 11.94 -23.38 -5.09
C LEU A 305 11.52 -24.68 -4.38
N ALA A 306 11.60 -24.75 -3.04
CA ALA A 306 11.21 -25.93 -2.28
C ALA A 306 9.69 -26.20 -2.32
N VAL A 307 8.88 -25.15 -2.51
CA VAL A 307 7.40 -25.21 -2.53
C VAL A 307 6.85 -25.77 -3.85
N VAL A 308 7.63 -25.76 -4.94
CA VAL A 308 7.17 -26.12 -6.31
C VAL A 308 7.32 -27.63 -6.61
N ARG A 309 7.59 -28.47 -5.60
CA ARG A 309 7.89 -29.90 -5.79
C ARG A 309 6.67 -30.81 -5.81
#